data_AF-A0A817QS74-F1
#
_entry.id   AF-A0A817QS74-F1
#
_cell.length_a   1.000
_cell.length_b   1.000
_cell.length_c   1.000
_cell.angle_alpha   90.00
_cell.angle_beta   90.00
_cell.angle_gamma   90.00
#
_symmetry.space_group_name_H-M   'P 1'
#
loop_
_entity.id
_entity.type
_entity.pdbx_description
1 polymer ?
#
loop_
_entity_poly.entity_id
_entity_poly.type
_entity_poly.pdbx_seq_one_letter_code
_entity_poly.pdbx_strand_id
1 'polypeptide(L)'
;MTRRLTPLGGYAHLPLVTLEEAVGHLDLVVPKIQHMAYIAKEYAANLNDELSIDQSAAIVLYTLEWLPHETSFFFILNKTLRLENRNALTPWLHYLKLLFTALWHLPTKKGTVYRGTRDLQTIFRKGQRITWWCFTSCTTVADTLQSDQLCGTSGNRTIFNIDCYSAKDIKHHSYFKSENEVLLLPGTEFIVVAVLDLGHGLTNVQMKEIEPKFPNRELIYVSKAKVIAPNPSISMSSRQPTPAPISNRKNSSSSQISNPGEQPKNAWFNDSDKPKHATAVIILVTITSLIALGISLMAIIVGARGQYECNIQSWIPKWLIGLGVSGLVCTIALIIIVS
;
A
#
# COMPACT_ATOMS: atom_id res chain seq x y z
N MET A 1 -23.43 -23.33 1.72
CA MET A 1 -23.79 -22.37 2.79
C MET A 1 -22.50 -21.86 3.40
N THR A 2 -22.24 -20.55 3.39
CA THR A 2 -21.12 -19.98 4.16
C THR A 2 -21.44 -20.15 5.65
N ARG A 3 -20.63 -20.92 6.37
CA ARG A 3 -20.81 -21.17 7.80
C ARG A 3 -20.75 -19.83 8.55
N ARG A 4 -21.68 -19.59 9.48
CA ARG A 4 -21.62 -18.41 10.34
C ARG A 4 -20.48 -18.58 11.34
N LEU A 5 -19.53 -17.68 11.29
CA LEU A 5 -18.43 -17.63 12.24
C LEU A 5 -18.85 -16.85 13.48
N THR A 6 -18.16 -17.08 14.60
CA THR A 6 -18.30 -16.20 15.76
C THR A 6 -17.80 -14.80 15.42
N PRO A 7 -18.42 -13.74 15.99
CA PRO A 7 -17.95 -12.37 15.83
C PRO A 7 -16.49 -12.23 16.28
N LEU A 8 -15.76 -11.35 15.60
CA LEU A 8 -14.40 -10.97 16.00
C LEU A 8 -14.45 -10.26 17.36
N GLY A 9 -13.59 -10.66 18.30
CA GLY A 9 -13.48 -10.04 19.62
C GLY A 9 -12.10 -10.23 20.26
N GLY A 10 -11.93 -9.75 21.50
CA GLY A 10 -10.68 -9.82 22.24
C GLY A 10 -9.71 -8.66 22.00
N TYR A 11 -10.09 -7.67 21.19
CA TYR A 11 -9.24 -6.51 20.87
C TYR A 11 -9.72 -5.22 21.54
N ALA A 12 -11.01 -5.09 21.85
CA ALA A 12 -11.63 -3.84 22.30
C ALA A 12 -11.00 -3.29 23.58
N HIS A 13 -10.66 -4.18 24.53
CA HIS A 13 -10.09 -3.83 25.83
C HIS A 13 -8.55 -3.79 25.84
N LEU A 14 -7.90 -4.15 24.73
CA LEU A 14 -6.45 -3.99 24.62
C LEU A 14 -6.08 -2.50 24.61
N PRO A 15 -4.90 -2.14 25.16
CA PRO A 15 -4.39 -0.79 25.04
C PRO A 15 -4.16 -0.42 23.57
N LEU A 16 -4.32 0.86 23.24
CA LEU A 16 -3.84 1.38 21.98
C LEU A 16 -2.31 1.51 22.08
N VAL A 17 -1.61 0.99 21.09
CA VAL A 17 -0.15 0.86 21.05
C VAL A 17 0.40 1.44 19.74
N THR A 18 1.72 1.62 19.63
CA THR A 18 2.32 2.07 18.36
C THR A 18 2.19 1.00 17.28
N LEU A 19 2.43 1.36 16.00
CA LEU A 19 2.36 0.37 14.92
C LEU A 19 3.38 -0.77 15.12
N GLU A 20 4.60 -0.46 15.56
CA GLU A 20 5.66 -1.45 15.81
C GLU A 20 5.25 -2.45 16.88
N GLU A 21 4.71 -1.96 17.99
CA GLU A 21 4.17 -2.82 19.06
C GLU A 21 2.99 -3.65 18.55
N ALA A 22 2.10 -3.05 17.75
CA ALA A 22 0.91 -3.71 17.21
C ALA A 22 1.25 -4.89 16.27
N VAL A 23 2.36 -4.79 15.54
CA VAL A 23 2.82 -5.83 14.59
C VAL A 23 3.93 -6.71 15.16
N GLY A 24 4.43 -6.44 16.37
CA GLY A 24 5.60 -7.11 16.95
C GLY A 24 5.51 -8.64 17.04
N HIS A 25 4.30 -9.20 17.11
CA HIS A 25 4.09 -10.66 17.13
C HIS A 25 3.80 -11.26 15.75
N LEU A 26 3.79 -10.45 14.69
CA LEU A 26 3.45 -10.89 13.34
C LEU A 26 4.67 -11.32 12.52
N ASP A 27 5.89 -11.20 13.03
CA ASP A 27 7.13 -11.57 12.30
C ASP A 27 7.17 -13.03 11.84
N LEU A 28 6.51 -13.92 12.58
CA LEU A 28 6.41 -15.34 12.24
C LEU A 28 5.30 -15.65 11.22
N VAL A 29 4.44 -14.68 10.92
CA VAL A 29 3.22 -14.86 10.12
C VAL A 29 3.28 -14.04 8.83
N VAL A 30 3.83 -12.83 8.90
CA VAL A 30 3.88 -11.86 7.80
C VAL A 30 5.35 -11.57 7.48
N PRO A 31 5.86 -11.99 6.31
CA PRO A 31 7.22 -11.70 5.91
C PRO A 31 7.50 -10.19 5.86
N LYS A 32 8.69 -9.78 6.31
CA LYS A 32 9.19 -8.39 6.25
C LYS A 32 8.34 -7.36 7.02
N ILE A 33 7.50 -7.79 7.95
CA ILE A 33 6.51 -6.91 8.59
C ILE A 33 7.12 -5.70 9.29
N GLN A 34 8.23 -5.84 10.03
CA GLN A 34 8.87 -4.68 10.68
C GLN A 34 9.32 -3.62 9.66
N HIS A 35 9.90 -4.06 8.54
CA HIS A 35 10.36 -3.15 7.50
C HIS A 35 9.18 -2.47 6.80
N MET A 36 8.10 -3.21 6.53
CA MET A 36 6.90 -2.62 5.91
C MET A 36 6.16 -1.67 6.86
N ALA A 37 6.15 -1.97 8.16
CA ALA A 37 5.62 -1.06 9.18
C ALA A 37 6.42 0.25 9.26
N TYR A 38 7.75 0.17 9.18
CA TYR A 38 8.61 1.36 9.09
C TYR A 38 8.27 2.22 7.87
N ILE A 39 8.17 1.60 6.68
CA ILE A 39 7.80 2.32 5.43
C ILE A 39 6.42 2.97 5.57
N ALA A 40 5.46 2.26 6.16
CA ALA A 40 4.11 2.78 6.36
C ALA A 40 4.10 3.99 7.31
N LYS A 41 4.93 4.01 8.36
CA LYS A 41 5.06 5.17 9.26
C LYS A 41 5.73 6.35 8.60
N GLU A 42 6.81 6.14 7.86
CA GLU A 42 7.49 7.20 7.10
C GLU A 42 6.53 7.86 6.11
N TYR A 43 5.73 7.05 5.41
CA TYR A 43 4.68 7.57 4.53
C TYR A 43 3.61 8.36 5.31
N ALA A 44 3.12 7.80 6.41
CA ALA A 44 2.08 8.40 7.22
C ALA A 44 2.50 9.72 7.89
N ALA A 45 3.79 9.87 8.24
CA ALA A 45 4.33 11.10 8.83
C ALA A 45 4.22 12.32 7.90
N ASN A 46 4.09 12.08 6.59
CA ASN A 46 3.92 13.12 5.57
C ASN A 46 2.44 13.41 5.26
N LEU A 47 1.49 12.72 5.91
CA LEU A 47 0.07 12.97 5.75
C LEU A 47 -0.39 13.99 6.81
N ASN A 48 -0.91 15.13 6.36
CA ASN A 48 -1.55 16.11 7.25
C ASN A 48 -2.98 15.64 7.52
N ASP A 49 -3.26 15.17 8.73
CA ASP A 49 -4.58 14.61 9.07
C ASP A 49 -4.93 14.66 10.57
N GLU A 50 -6.20 14.37 10.89
CA GLU A 50 -6.77 14.20 12.22
C GLU A 50 -6.34 12.90 12.93
N LEU A 51 -5.85 11.89 12.19
CA LEU A 51 -5.32 10.66 12.76
C LEU A 51 -3.90 10.83 13.33
N SER A 52 -3.57 10.04 14.37
CA SER A 52 -2.17 9.89 14.78
C SER A 52 -1.34 9.22 13.68
N ILE A 53 -0.02 9.40 13.72
CA ILE A 53 0.90 8.76 12.77
C ILE A 53 0.71 7.24 12.77
N ASP A 54 0.61 6.60 13.94
CA ASP A 54 0.42 5.15 14.03
C ASP A 54 -0.94 4.69 13.49
N GLN A 55 -2.00 5.47 13.71
CA GLN A 55 -3.33 5.17 13.15
C GLN A 55 -3.33 5.26 11.63
N SER A 56 -2.77 6.34 11.08
CA SER A 56 -2.62 6.54 9.64
C SER A 56 -1.73 5.45 9.03
N ALA A 57 -0.60 5.15 9.67
CA ALA A 57 0.32 4.11 9.23
C ALA A 57 -0.30 2.71 9.26
N ALA A 58 -1.20 2.40 10.18
CA ALA A 58 -1.94 1.14 10.18
C ALA A 58 -2.81 0.99 8.92
N ILE A 59 -3.44 2.07 8.45
CA ILE A 59 -4.21 2.07 7.19
C ILE A 59 -3.27 1.97 6.00
N VAL A 60 -2.19 2.76 5.97
CA VAL A 60 -1.16 2.68 4.91
C VAL A 60 -0.65 1.25 4.77
N LEU A 61 -0.26 0.62 5.88
CA LEU A 61 0.23 -0.77 5.92
C LEU A 61 -0.82 -1.77 5.40
N TYR A 62 -2.10 -1.57 5.73
CA TYR A 62 -3.18 -2.39 5.19
C TYR A 62 -3.24 -2.26 3.67
N THR A 63 -3.19 -1.04 3.13
CA THR A 63 -3.32 -0.80 1.68
C THR A 63 -2.04 -1.05 0.89
N LEU A 64 -0.90 -1.19 1.56
CA LEU A 64 0.39 -1.39 0.92
C LEU A 64 0.49 -2.82 0.36
N GLU A 65 0.63 -2.91 -0.96
CA GLU A 65 0.91 -4.17 -1.64
C GLU A 65 2.41 -4.33 -1.91
N TRP A 66 2.91 -5.55 -1.70
CA TRP A 66 4.27 -5.93 -2.06
C TRP A 66 4.34 -7.31 -2.69
N LEU A 67 5.47 -7.59 -3.36
CA LEU A 67 5.67 -8.84 -4.09
C LEU A 67 6.36 -9.91 -3.23
N PRO A 68 5.92 -11.18 -3.33
CA PRO A 68 4.70 -11.65 -4.03
C PRO A 68 3.39 -11.18 -3.36
N HIS A 69 2.33 -10.96 -4.14
CA HIS A 69 1.03 -10.45 -3.66
C HIS A 69 0.50 -11.20 -2.44
N GLU A 70 0.62 -12.53 -2.45
CA GLU A 70 0.13 -13.42 -1.40
C GLU A 70 0.86 -13.25 -0.07
N THR A 71 2.01 -12.57 -0.10
CA THR A 71 2.80 -12.24 1.10
C THR A 71 2.46 -10.86 1.65
N SER A 72 1.62 -10.08 0.97
CA SER A 72 1.19 -8.76 1.40
C SER A 72 0.38 -8.82 2.70
N PHE A 73 0.49 -7.77 3.51
CA PHE A 73 -0.16 -7.68 4.82
C PHE A 73 -1.66 -7.96 4.73
N PHE A 74 -2.39 -7.22 3.88
CA PHE A 74 -3.84 -7.37 3.77
C PHE A 74 -4.23 -8.75 3.25
N PHE A 75 -3.42 -9.36 2.39
CA PHE A 75 -3.72 -10.69 1.85
C PHE A 75 -3.73 -11.72 2.98
N ILE A 76 -2.68 -11.73 3.80
CA ILE A 76 -2.54 -12.66 4.93
C ILE A 76 -3.59 -12.35 6.01
N LEU A 77 -3.81 -11.08 6.35
CA LEU A 77 -4.84 -10.69 7.32
C LEU A 77 -6.24 -11.11 6.85
N ASN A 78 -6.62 -10.79 5.62
CA ASN A 78 -7.93 -11.13 5.09
C ASN A 78 -8.12 -12.64 4.91
N LYS A 79 -7.05 -13.39 4.62
CA LYS A 79 -7.06 -14.86 4.66
C LYS A 79 -7.33 -15.37 6.08
N THR A 80 -6.64 -14.81 7.08
CA THR A 80 -6.79 -15.19 8.49
C THR A 80 -8.19 -14.87 9.02
N LEU A 81 -8.76 -13.72 8.65
CA LEU A 81 -10.12 -13.31 9.03
C LEU A 81 -11.22 -14.25 8.50
N ARG A 82 -10.96 -14.98 7.41
CA ARG A 82 -11.87 -15.99 6.83
C ARG A 82 -11.76 -17.36 7.51
N LEU A 83 -10.74 -17.60 8.34
CA LEU A 83 -10.58 -18.88 9.03
C LEU A 83 -11.68 -19.10 10.07
N GLU A 84 -12.15 -20.34 10.16
CA GLU A 84 -13.09 -20.74 11.21
C GLU A 84 -12.45 -20.70 12.60
N ASN A 85 -11.17 -21.05 12.69
CA ASN A 85 -10.39 -20.99 13.92
C ASN A 85 -10.07 -19.53 14.28
N ARG A 86 -10.88 -18.93 15.17
CA ARG A 86 -10.66 -17.56 15.65
C ARG A 86 -9.37 -17.37 16.45
N ASN A 87 -8.79 -18.42 17.03
CA ASN A 87 -7.53 -18.30 17.76
C ASN A 87 -6.36 -17.91 16.85
N ALA A 88 -6.47 -18.16 15.54
CA ALA A 88 -5.50 -17.70 14.54
C ALA A 88 -5.40 -16.16 14.48
N LEU A 89 -6.40 -15.43 14.98
CA LEU A 89 -6.41 -13.97 15.02
C LEU A 89 -5.74 -13.38 16.27
N THR A 90 -5.36 -14.20 17.25
CA THR A 90 -4.73 -13.74 18.50
C THR A 90 -3.51 -12.84 18.26
N PRO A 91 -2.57 -13.19 17.34
CA PRO A 91 -1.42 -12.32 17.06
C PRO A 91 -1.79 -10.97 16.44
N TRP A 92 -3.00 -10.84 15.88
CA TRP A 92 -3.46 -9.67 15.14
C TRP A 92 -4.25 -8.68 16.01
N LEU A 93 -4.58 -9.02 17.26
CA LEU A 93 -5.56 -8.27 18.05
C LEU A 93 -5.11 -6.82 18.33
N HIS A 94 -3.83 -6.58 18.60
CA HIS A 94 -3.30 -5.22 18.80
C HIS A 94 -3.35 -4.40 17.49
N TYR A 95 -2.97 -5.00 16.36
CA TYR A 95 -3.11 -4.36 15.06
C TYR A 95 -4.58 -4.06 14.70
N LEU A 96 -5.49 -5.02 14.94
CA LEU A 96 -6.92 -4.83 14.69
C LEU A 96 -7.49 -3.73 15.59
N LYS A 97 -7.07 -3.65 16.86
CA LYS A 97 -7.43 -2.55 17.76
C LYS A 97 -6.98 -1.21 17.19
N LEU A 98 -5.74 -1.09 16.73
CA LEU A 98 -5.19 0.14 16.14
C LEU A 98 -5.94 0.53 14.87
N LEU A 99 -6.10 -0.40 13.92
CA LEU A 99 -6.78 -0.17 12.65
C LEU A 99 -8.26 0.19 12.84
N PHE A 100 -9.02 -0.53 13.67
CA PHE A 100 -10.42 -0.19 13.91
C PHE A 100 -10.58 1.17 14.59
N THR A 101 -9.66 1.55 15.48
CA THR A 101 -9.66 2.88 16.10
C THR A 101 -9.44 3.95 15.03
N ALA A 102 -8.44 3.77 14.14
CA ALA A 102 -8.18 4.68 13.02
C ALA A 102 -9.41 4.83 12.09
N LEU A 103 -9.97 3.71 11.64
CA LEU A 103 -11.13 3.69 10.75
C LEU A 103 -12.38 4.31 11.39
N TRP A 104 -12.51 4.26 12.72
CA TRP A 104 -13.64 4.89 13.41
C TRP A 104 -13.63 6.42 13.27
N HIS A 105 -12.45 7.04 13.35
CA HIS A 105 -12.27 8.49 13.21
C HIS A 105 -12.52 8.99 11.78
N LEU A 106 -12.44 8.10 10.77
CA LEU A 106 -12.61 8.50 9.39
C LEU A 106 -14.09 8.68 8.98
N PRO A 107 -14.35 9.57 8.00
CA PRO A 107 -15.67 9.77 7.43
C PRO A 107 -16.30 8.47 6.95
N THR A 108 -17.63 8.38 7.12
CA THR A 108 -18.40 7.23 6.63
C THR A 108 -19.01 7.58 5.28
N LYS A 109 -18.66 6.81 4.26
CA LYS A 109 -19.25 6.89 2.92
C LYS A 109 -20.51 6.04 2.86
N LYS A 110 -21.60 6.67 2.41
CA LYS A 110 -22.88 6.02 2.11
C LYS A 110 -23.15 6.05 0.61
N GLY A 111 -23.93 5.08 0.13
CA GLY A 111 -24.31 4.92 -1.27
C GLY A 111 -23.52 3.81 -1.96
N THR A 112 -23.49 3.85 -3.30
CA THR A 112 -22.88 2.80 -4.11
C THR A 112 -21.36 2.85 -4.06
N VAL A 113 -20.75 1.72 -3.71
CA VAL A 113 -19.32 1.46 -3.83
C VAL A 113 -19.10 0.22 -4.70
N TYR A 114 -17.94 0.16 -5.34
CA TYR A 114 -17.62 -0.87 -6.33
C TYR A 114 -16.46 -1.73 -5.87
N ARG A 115 -16.52 -3.02 -6.16
CA ARG A 115 -15.39 -3.94 -5.95
C ARG A 115 -15.22 -4.86 -7.14
N GLY A 116 -14.00 -4.92 -7.67
CA GLY A 116 -13.59 -5.90 -8.66
C GLY A 116 -12.91 -7.09 -8.01
N THR A 117 -13.08 -8.27 -8.60
CA THR A 117 -12.27 -9.44 -8.25
C THR A 117 -12.18 -10.36 -9.44
N ARG A 118 -11.02 -10.98 -9.60
CA ARG A 118 -10.81 -12.06 -10.55
C ARG A 118 -11.21 -13.38 -9.90
N ASP A 119 -11.74 -14.28 -10.72
CA ASP A 119 -11.99 -15.69 -10.39
C ASP A 119 -12.66 -15.96 -9.03
N LEU A 120 -13.97 -15.72 -8.95
CA LEU A 120 -14.77 -16.23 -7.84
C LEU A 120 -15.32 -17.61 -8.19
N GLN A 121 -14.89 -18.62 -7.44
CA GLN A 121 -15.56 -19.93 -7.42
C GLN A 121 -16.92 -19.90 -6.70
N THR A 122 -17.40 -18.71 -6.30
CA THR A 122 -18.64 -18.56 -5.54
C THR A 122 -19.80 -18.22 -6.47
N ILE A 123 -20.84 -19.05 -6.42
CA ILE A 123 -22.10 -18.80 -7.12
C ILE A 123 -22.99 -17.93 -6.23
N PHE A 124 -23.33 -16.73 -6.71
CA PHE A 124 -24.27 -15.83 -6.05
C PHE A 124 -25.69 -16.07 -6.53
N ARG A 125 -26.67 -15.92 -5.64
CA ARG A 125 -28.09 -16.04 -5.96
C ARG A 125 -28.85 -14.83 -5.44
N LYS A 126 -29.79 -14.30 -6.23
CA LYS A 126 -30.70 -13.24 -5.77
C LYS A 126 -31.41 -13.67 -4.47
N GLY A 127 -31.51 -12.74 -3.52
CA GLY A 127 -32.06 -12.97 -2.18
C GLY A 127 -31.11 -13.66 -1.20
N GLN A 128 -29.93 -14.11 -1.64
CA GLN A 128 -28.94 -14.73 -0.75
C GLN A 128 -28.40 -13.72 0.24
N ARG A 129 -28.40 -14.09 1.53
CA ARG A 129 -27.69 -13.36 2.58
C ARG A 129 -26.26 -13.87 2.70
N ILE A 130 -25.31 -12.95 2.80
CA ILE A 130 -23.88 -13.24 2.85
C ILE A 130 -23.23 -12.39 3.93
N THR A 131 -22.27 -12.96 4.65
CA THR A 131 -21.39 -12.22 5.55
C THR A 131 -19.98 -12.25 4.99
N TRP A 132 -19.36 -11.09 4.80
CA TRP A 132 -17.95 -11.00 4.43
C TRP A 132 -17.11 -10.80 5.68
N TRP A 133 -16.42 -11.87 6.09
CA TRP A 133 -15.65 -11.91 7.33
C TRP A 133 -14.30 -11.19 7.27
N CYS A 134 -13.87 -10.75 6.10
CA CYS A 134 -12.63 -9.99 5.89
C CYS A 134 -12.93 -8.50 5.69
N PHE A 135 -11.91 -7.66 5.76
CA PHE A 135 -12.02 -6.32 5.22
C PHE A 135 -12.28 -6.41 3.71
N THR A 136 -13.08 -5.47 3.22
CA THR A 136 -13.47 -5.43 1.81
C THR A 136 -13.10 -4.07 1.25
N SER A 137 -11.98 -4.02 0.53
CA SER A 137 -11.57 -2.83 -0.22
C SER A 137 -12.50 -2.62 -1.40
N CYS A 138 -12.97 -1.40 -1.54
CA CYS A 138 -13.87 -0.92 -2.58
C CYS A 138 -13.38 0.43 -3.09
N THR A 139 -13.94 0.88 -4.21
CA THR A 139 -13.74 2.21 -4.76
C THR A 139 -15.08 2.93 -4.89
N THR A 140 -15.09 4.26 -4.80
CA THR A 140 -16.27 5.06 -5.17
C THR A 140 -16.34 5.37 -6.67
N VAL A 141 -15.32 4.99 -7.45
CA VAL A 141 -15.21 5.32 -8.88
C VAL A 141 -15.10 4.03 -9.70
N ALA A 142 -16.19 3.66 -10.38
CA ALA A 142 -16.29 2.40 -11.12
C ALA A 142 -15.19 2.22 -12.18
N ASP A 143 -14.77 3.31 -12.82
CA ASP A 143 -13.76 3.29 -13.90
C ASP A 143 -12.42 2.74 -13.43
N THR A 144 -12.08 2.89 -12.14
CA THR A 144 -10.83 2.36 -11.60
C THR A 144 -10.77 0.83 -11.69
N LEU A 145 -11.91 0.14 -11.72
CA LEU A 145 -11.97 -1.32 -11.85
C LEU A 145 -11.40 -1.86 -13.17
N GLN A 146 -11.26 -1.01 -14.19
CA GLN A 146 -10.62 -1.40 -15.45
C GLN A 146 -9.12 -1.67 -15.29
N SER A 147 -8.50 -1.20 -14.20
CA SER A 147 -7.08 -1.48 -13.92
C SER A 147 -6.86 -2.97 -13.66
N ASP A 148 -5.73 -3.49 -14.13
CA ASP A 148 -5.43 -4.91 -13.95
C ASP A 148 -5.20 -5.31 -12.49
N GLN A 149 -4.81 -4.34 -11.64
CA GLN A 149 -4.64 -4.50 -10.19
C GLN A 149 -5.96 -4.74 -9.46
N LEU A 150 -7.09 -4.24 -9.99
CA LEU A 150 -8.40 -4.40 -9.37
C LEU A 150 -9.22 -5.52 -10.04
N CYS A 151 -9.72 -5.29 -11.25
CA CYS A 151 -10.56 -6.26 -11.97
C CYS A 151 -10.00 -6.61 -13.35
N GLY A 152 -9.48 -5.61 -14.05
CA GLY A 152 -9.05 -5.70 -15.45
C GLY A 152 -10.23 -5.80 -16.43
N THR A 153 -9.87 -5.95 -17.70
CA THR A 153 -10.82 -5.94 -18.83
C THR A 153 -11.03 -7.31 -19.47
N SER A 154 -10.36 -8.35 -19.00
CA SER A 154 -10.38 -9.70 -19.59
C SER A 154 -10.38 -10.83 -18.54
N GLY A 155 -10.72 -12.04 -18.98
CA GLY A 155 -10.83 -13.23 -18.14
C GLY A 155 -12.09 -13.26 -17.26
N ASN A 156 -12.22 -14.35 -16.50
CA ASN A 156 -13.34 -14.53 -15.57
C ASN A 156 -13.22 -13.56 -14.39
N ARG A 157 -14.20 -12.69 -14.24
CA ARG A 157 -14.18 -11.60 -13.26
C ARG A 157 -15.57 -11.21 -12.80
N THR A 158 -15.64 -10.70 -11.58
CA THR A 158 -16.89 -10.25 -10.96
C THR A 158 -16.75 -8.81 -10.50
N ILE A 159 -17.74 -7.99 -10.85
CA ILE A 159 -17.90 -6.64 -10.31
C ILE A 159 -19.07 -6.65 -9.34
N PHE A 160 -18.83 -6.16 -8.13
CA PHE A 160 -19.86 -5.92 -7.14
C PHE A 160 -20.25 -4.45 -7.16
N ASN A 161 -21.55 -4.19 -7.29
CA ASN A 161 -22.16 -2.88 -7.04
C ASN A 161 -22.84 -2.96 -5.67
N ILE A 162 -22.30 -2.28 -4.67
CA ILE A 162 -22.71 -2.44 -3.28
C ILE A 162 -23.33 -1.14 -2.79
N ASP A 163 -24.64 -1.15 -2.54
CA ASP A 163 -25.32 -0.08 -1.79
C ASP A 163 -24.98 -0.23 -0.30
N CYS A 164 -24.12 0.64 0.22
CA CYS A 164 -23.60 0.56 1.59
C CYS A 164 -23.95 1.80 2.42
N TYR A 165 -23.92 1.64 3.74
CA TYR A 165 -24.11 2.74 4.68
C TYR A 165 -22.95 2.89 5.68
N SER A 166 -22.00 1.94 5.71
CA SER A 166 -20.95 1.90 6.71
C SER A 166 -19.51 1.94 6.17
N ALA A 167 -19.29 2.15 4.86
CA ALA A 167 -17.94 2.17 4.30
C ALA A 167 -17.11 3.33 4.89
N LYS A 168 -15.85 3.08 5.22
CA LYS A 168 -14.93 4.10 5.74
C LYS A 168 -14.10 4.68 4.60
N ASP A 169 -14.11 6.00 4.46
CA ASP A 169 -13.30 6.68 3.45
C ASP A 169 -11.83 6.69 3.88
N ILE A 170 -11.01 5.92 3.19
CA ILE A 170 -9.58 5.80 3.49
C ILE A 170 -8.72 6.40 2.38
N LYS A 171 -9.30 7.12 1.41
CA LYS A 171 -8.58 7.65 0.24
C LYS A 171 -7.32 8.44 0.63
N HIS A 172 -7.42 9.26 1.68
CA HIS A 172 -6.31 10.10 2.15
C HIS A 172 -5.22 9.32 2.89
N HIS A 173 -5.49 8.07 3.28
CA HIS A 173 -4.57 7.19 4.02
C HIS A 173 -4.14 5.95 3.23
N SER A 174 -4.83 5.63 2.14
CA SER A 174 -4.43 4.54 1.25
C SER A 174 -3.08 4.86 0.60
N TYR A 175 -2.25 3.85 0.44
CA TYR A 175 -0.98 3.96 -0.27
C TYR A 175 -1.21 4.29 -1.76
N PHE A 176 -2.31 3.81 -2.34
CA PHE A 176 -2.70 4.03 -3.74
C PHE A 176 -3.75 5.14 -3.87
N LYS A 177 -3.31 6.39 -3.89
CA LYS A 177 -4.19 7.59 -3.85
C LYS A 177 -5.21 7.71 -4.99
N SER A 178 -4.93 7.11 -6.15
CA SER A 178 -5.81 7.19 -7.33
C SER A 178 -7.08 6.34 -7.22
N GLU A 179 -7.14 5.40 -6.29
CA GLU A 179 -8.22 4.41 -6.24
C GLU A 179 -9.51 4.91 -5.61
N ASN A 180 -9.50 6.09 -4.96
CA ASN A 180 -10.64 6.57 -4.16
C ASN A 180 -11.16 5.45 -3.22
N GLU A 181 -10.22 4.82 -2.53
CA GLU A 181 -10.46 3.60 -1.77
C GLU A 181 -11.34 3.87 -0.55
N VAL A 182 -12.32 3.00 -0.36
CA VAL A 182 -13.18 2.94 0.82
C VAL A 182 -13.19 1.51 1.34
N LEU A 183 -13.31 1.36 2.66
CA LEU A 183 -13.17 0.07 3.31
C LEU A 183 -14.45 -0.32 4.06
N LEU A 184 -15.00 -1.49 3.73
CA LEU A 184 -16.05 -2.12 4.53
C LEU A 184 -15.42 -3.05 5.56
N LEU A 185 -15.98 -3.05 6.77
CA LEU A 185 -15.39 -3.74 7.92
C LEU A 185 -15.63 -5.27 7.88
N PRO A 186 -14.80 -6.07 8.57
CA PRO A 186 -15.01 -7.50 8.73
C PRO A 186 -16.34 -7.81 9.40
N GLY A 187 -17.05 -8.80 8.88
CA GLY A 187 -18.35 -9.24 9.38
C GLY A 187 -19.53 -8.44 8.82
N THR A 188 -19.32 -7.58 7.82
CA THR A 188 -20.42 -6.86 7.16
C THR A 188 -21.38 -7.85 6.49
N GLU A 189 -22.68 -7.66 6.70
CA GLU A 189 -23.74 -8.49 6.12
C GLU A 189 -24.34 -7.82 4.88
N PHE A 190 -24.65 -8.63 3.88
CA PHE A 190 -25.25 -8.19 2.62
C PHE A 190 -26.40 -9.09 2.21
N ILE A 191 -27.30 -8.55 1.39
CA ILE A 191 -28.23 -9.32 0.57
C ILE A 191 -27.92 -9.10 -0.91
N VAL A 192 -27.90 -10.18 -1.68
CA VAL A 192 -27.74 -10.12 -3.14
C VAL A 192 -29.07 -9.67 -3.76
N VAL A 193 -29.06 -8.52 -4.42
CA VAL A 193 -30.23 -7.90 -5.05
C VAL A 193 -30.43 -8.43 -6.48
N ALA A 194 -29.33 -8.55 -7.23
CA ALA A 194 -29.34 -9.06 -8.60
C ALA A 194 -28.00 -9.71 -8.95
N VAL A 195 -28.03 -10.64 -9.90
CA VAL A 195 -26.85 -11.24 -10.53
C VAL A 195 -27.10 -11.20 -12.03
N LEU A 196 -26.15 -10.64 -12.78
CA LEU A 196 -26.25 -10.48 -14.22
C LEU A 196 -24.95 -10.95 -14.87
N ASP A 197 -25.05 -11.90 -15.79
CA ASP A 197 -23.94 -12.23 -16.69
C ASP A 197 -23.91 -11.19 -17.81
N LEU A 198 -22.80 -10.46 -17.91
CA LEU A 198 -22.58 -9.42 -18.91
C LEU A 198 -21.81 -9.96 -20.14
N GLY A 199 -21.58 -11.28 -20.20
CA GLY A 199 -20.80 -11.92 -21.25
C GLY A 199 -19.29 -11.75 -21.07
N HIS A 200 -18.51 -12.43 -21.91
CA HIS A 200 -17.04 -12.34 -21.93
C HIS A 200 -16.37 -12.58 -20.56
N GLY A 201 -16.95 -13.49 -19.76
CA GLY A 201 -16.46 -13.83 -18.43
C GLY A 201 -16.71 -12.76 -17.36
N LEU A 202 -17.52 -11.74 -17.63
CA LEU A 202 -17.85 -10.69 -16.66
C LEU A 202 -19.22 -10.94 -16.02
N THR A 203 -19.24 -11.10 -14.70
CA THR A 203 -20.48 -11.11 -13.91
C THR A 203 -20.62 -9.82 -13.11
N ASN A 204 -21.80 -9.19 -13.14
CA ASN A 204 -22.17 -8.12 -12.23
C ASN A 204 -23.07 -8.65 -11.10
N VAL A 205 -22.70 -8.37 -9.87
CA VAL A 205 -23.49 -8.72 -8.68
C VAL A 205 -23.88 -7.43 -7.97
N GLN A 206 -25.18 -7.18 -7.88
CA GLN A 206 -25.70 -6.07 -7.09
C GLN A 206 -26.01 -6.55 -5.68
N MET A 207 -25.51 -5.83 -4.69
CA MET A 207 -25.65 -6.16 -3.28
C MET A 207 -26.09 -4.93 -2.50
N LYS A 208 -26.78 -5.17 -1.39
CA LYS A 208 -27.12 -4.14 -0.42
C LYS A 208 -26.62 -4.57 0.95
N GLU A 209 -25.90 -3.67 1.60
CA GLU A 209 -25.52 -3.82 3.01
C GLU A 209 -26.79 -3.86 3.86
N ILE A 210 -26.87 -4.81 4.78
CA ILE A 210 -27.99 -4.97 5.69
C ILE A 210 -27.53 -4.86 7.13
N GLU A 211 -28.38 -4.32 7.98
CA GLU A 211 -28.10 -4.24 9.40
C GLU A 211 -27.90 -5.66 9.98
N PRO A 212 -26.77 -5.91 10.68
CA PRO A 212 -26.53 -7.20 11.28
C PRO A 212 -27.55 -7.45 12.38
N LYS A 213 -28.12 -8.66 12.43
CA LYS A 213 -29.06 -9.05 13.50
C LYS A 213 -28.42 -8.93 14.89
N PHE A 214 -27.11 -9.12 14.96
CA PHE A 214 -26.32 -9.02 16.18
C PHE A 214 -25.10 -8.13 15.92
N PRO A 215 -25.20 -6.82 16.18
CA PRO A 215 -24.07 -5.90 16.04
C PRO A 215 -22.85 -6.34 16.86
N ASN A 216 -21.65 -6.16 16.31
CA ASN A 216 -20.41 -6.50 17.02
C ASN A 216 -20.16 -5.52 18.18
N ARG A 217 -20.28 -6.01 19.43
CA ARG A 217 -20.09 -5.20 20.64
C ARG A 217 -18.70 -4.62 20.77
N GLU A 218 -17.67 -5.31 20.26
CA GLU A 218 -16.28 -4.85 20.35
C GLU A 218 -16.04 -3.64 19.45
N LEU A 219 -16.61 -3.63 18.24
CA LEU A 219 -16.59 -2.45 17.37
C LEU A 219 -17.35 -1.28 18.00
N ILE A 220 -18.47 -1.54 18.66
CA ILE A 220 -19.24 -0.54 19.40
C ILE A 220 -18.44 -0.01 20.61
N TYR A 221 -17.61 -0.84 21.24
CA TYR A 221 -16.75 -0.40 22.33
C TYR A 221 -15.62 0.48 21.81
N VAL A 222 -14.92 0.05 20.75
CA VAL A 222 -13.87 0.86 20.11
C VAL A 222 -14.41 2.21 19.66
N SER A 223 -15.62 2.24 19.11
CA SER A 223 -16.26 3.49 18.69
C SER A 223 -16.61 4.44 19.83
N LYS A 224 -16.85 3.90 21.04
CA LYS A 224 -17.17 4.66 22.25
C LYS A 224 -15.95 4.99 23.10
N ALA A 225 -14.83 4.30 22.90
CA ALA A 225 -13.57 4.57 23.57
C ALA A 225 -12.99 5.90 23.07
N LYS A 226 -13.58 7.01 23.57
CA LYS A 226 -13.12 8.42 23.60
C LYS A 226 -11.83 8.69 22.79
N VAL A 227 -11.79 9.58 21.79
CA VAL A 227 -12.02 11.05 21.90
C VAL A 227 -11.22 11.70 23.05
N ILE A 228 -10.27 10.99 23.68
CA ILE A 228 -9.27 11.59 24.55
C ILE A 228 -8.13 12.03 23.63
N ALA A 229 -8.07 13.34 23.38
CA ALA A 229 -6.94 13.99 22.74
C ALA A 229 -5.62 13.49 23.35
N PRO A 230 -4.52 13.44 22.58
CA PRO A 230 -3.20 13.24 23.17
C PRO A 230 -2.99 14.29 24.25
N ASN A 231 -2.73 13.83 25.47
CA ASN A 231 -2.44 14.68 26.61
C ASN A 231 -1.29 15.62 26.20
N PRO A 232 -1.44 16.95 26.24
CA PRO A 232 -0.34 17.85 25.93
C PRO A 232 0.76 17.62 26.96
N SER A 233 1.92 17.18 26.47
CA SER A 233 3.23 17.27 27.09
C SER A 233 3.29 17.04 28.60
N ILE A 234 3.80 15.86 29.00
CA ILE A 234 4.66 15.81 30.18
C ILE A 234 5.86 16.70 29.85
N SER A 235 5.81 17.96 30.31
CA SER A 235 7.01 18.78 30.40
C SER A 235 7.97 18.06 31.33
N MET A 236 9.03 17.46 30.78
CA MET A 236 10.19 17.11 31.59
C MET A 236 10.77 18.41 32.13
N SER A 237 10.32 18.82 33.31
CA SER A 237 11.03 19.78 34.13
C SER A 237 12.33 19.11 34.56
N SER A 238 13.41 19.50 33.89
CA SER A 238 14.77 19.22 34.28
C SER A 238 15.01 19.76 35.69
N ARG A 239 14.96 18.88 36.70
CA ARG A 239 15.60 19.17 37.98
C ARG A 239 17.11 19.04 37.78
N GLN A 240 17.76 20.15 37.48
CA GLN A 240 19.21 20.28 37.70
C GLN A 240 19.48 20.14 39.21
N PRO A 241 20.45 19.31 39.63
CA PRO A 241 20.94 19.32 40.99
C PRO A 241 21.74 20.60 41.24
N THR A 242 21.36 21.34 42.28
CA THR A 242 22.16 22.44 42.87
C THR A 242 23.52 21.92 43.37
N PRO A 243 24.65 22.55 43.04
CA PRO A 243 25.91 22.32 43.73
C PRO A 243 26.00 23.21 44.99
N ALA A 244 26.39 22.61 46.12
CA ALA A 244 26.76 23.31 47.34
C ALA A 244 28.15 23.98 47.21
N PRO A 245 28.47 25.02 48.01
CA PRO A 245 29.58 25.95 47.73
C PRO A 245 30.86 25.59 48.47
N ILE A 246 32.03 25.60 47.81
CA ILE A 246 33.33 25.62 48.48
C ILE A 246 34.36 26.53 47.76
N SER A 247 34.68 27.62 48.46
CA SER A 247 35.92 28.43 48.56
C SER A 247 36.92 28.60 47.39
N ASN A 248 37.08 29.88 47.04
CA ASN A 248 38.27 30.63 46.61
C ASN A 248 39.65 29.93 46.58
N ARG A 249 40.32 30.03 45.42
CA ARG A 249 41.74 30.41 45.35
C ARG A 249 42.07 31.20 44.07
N LYS A 250 42.86 32.25 44.27
CA LYS A 250 43.28 33.30 43.33
C LYS A 250 44.24 32.80 42.25
N ASN A 251 44.23 33.48 41.09
CA ASN A 251 45.35 34.06 40.31
C ASN A 251 44.83 34.37 38.88
N SER A 252 44.54 35.61 38.48
CA SER A 252 45.42 36.75 38.10
C SER A 252 46.14 36.60 36.75
N SER A 253 45.57 37.24 35.70
CA SER A 253 46.24 38.00 34.59
C SER A 253 45.19 38.27 33.48
N SER A 254 44.60 39.47 33.37
CA SER A 254 44.94 40.59 32.43
C SER A 254 45.08 40.13 30.96
N SER A 255 44.34 40.60 29.96
CA SER A 255 44.08 41.98 29.47
C SER A 255 42.90 41.98 28.46
N GLN A 256 41.83 42.76 28.63
CA GLN A 256 41.51 44.10 28.05
C GLN A 256 41.42 44.28 26.51
N ILE A 257 40.20 44.69 26.06
CA ILE A 257 39.82 45.74 25.06
C ILE A 257 40.11 45.40 23.56
N SER A 258 39.28 45.58 22.51
CA SER A 258 38.07 46.36 22.16
C SER A 258 37.47 45.86 20.81
N ASN A 259 36.17 46.09 20.57
CA ASN A 259 35.47 46.12 19.26
C ASN A 259 35.87 47.37 18.43
N PRO A 260 35.53 47.58 17.13
CA PRO A 260 34.34 47.09 16.41
C PRO A 260 34.47 46.73 14.90
N GLY A 261 33.43 46.08 14.34
CA GLY A 261 32.92 46.33 12.98
C GLY A 261 33.61 45.64 11.81
N GLU A 262 32.92 44.68 11.18
CA GLU A 262 32.75 44.59 9.72
C GLU A 262 31.87 43.38 9.35
N GLN A 263 30.81 43.63 8.56
CA GLN A 263 30.18 42.60 7.74
C GLN A 263 31.03 42.37 6.48
N PRO A 264 30.92 41.18 5.87
CA PRO A 264 30.81 41.14 4.43
C PRO A 264 29.53 40.43 3.99
N LYS A 265 28.73 41.17 3.22
CA LYS A 265 27.97 40.61 2.10
C LYS A 265 28.97 40.17 1.03
N ASN A 266 28.70 39.03 0.39
CA ASN A 266 28.92 38.65 -1.03
C ASN A 266 28.45 37.18 -1.12
N ALA A 267 27.23 36.88 -1.60
CA ALA A 267 26.86 36.76 -3.02
C ALA A 267 27.58 35.61 -3.73
N TRP A 268 26.84 34.93 -4.61
CA TRP A 268 27.23 33.87 -5.56
C TRP A 268 27.15 32.42 -5.05
N PHE A 269 25.98 31.79 -5.20
CA PHE A 269 25.89 30.53 -5.94
C PHE A 269 24.53 30.44 -6.62
N ASN A 270 24.58 30.56 -7.95
CA ASN A 270 23.46 30.30 -8.84
C ASN A 270 23.15 28.80 -8.87
N ASP A 271 21.86 28.53 -8.97
CA ASP A 271 21.27 27.28 -9.41
C ASP A 271 21.70 26.96 -10.86
N SER A 272 22.61 26.00 -11.02
CA SER A 272 22.77 25.22 -12.27
C SER A 272 23.88 24.17 -12.12
N ASP A 273 23.59 23.05 -11.44
CA ASP A 273 24.26 21.77 -11.69
C ASP A 273 23.47 20.60 -11.09
N LYS A 274 22.46 20.14 -11.83
CA LYS A 274 21.91 18.78 -11.69
C LYS A 274 22.76 17.82 -12.53
N PRO A 275 22.97 16.56 -12.11
CA PRO A 275 23.90 15.66 -12.76
C PRO A 275 23.36 15.21 -14.13
N LYS A 276 23.82 15.85 -15.21
CA LYS A 276 23.54 15.46 -16.61
C LYS A 276 23.96 14.00 -16.91
N HIS A 277 24.80 13.41 -16.07
CA HIS A 277 25.23 12.01 -16.17
C HIS A 277 24.15 11.00 -15.75
N ALA A 278 23.30 11.30 -14.75
CA ALA A 278 22.30 10.34 -14.29
C ALA A 278 21.18 10.14 -15.33
N THR A 279 20.73 11.23 -15.96
CA THR A 279 19.72 11.18 -17.02
C THR A 279 20.26 10.49 -18.28
N ALA A 280 21.52 10.72 -18.64
CA ALA A 280 22.16 10.05 -19.77
C ALA A 280 22.31 8.53 -19.55
N VAL A 281 22.64 8.10 -18.33
CA VAL A 281 22.73 6.67 -17.96
C VAL A 281 21.36 6.00 -18.01
N ILE A 282 20.31 6.65 -17.51
CA ILE A 282 18.94 6.13 -17.57
C ILE A 282 18.48 5.97 -19.04
N ILE A 283 18.74 6.98 -19.89
CA ILE A 283 18.41 6.90 -21.32
C ILE A 283 19.18 5.75 -21.98
N LEU A 284 20.47 5.56 -21.68
CA LEU A 284 21.25 4.48 -22.27
C LEU A 284 20.74 3.09 -21.86
N VAL A 285 20.37 2.91 -20.59
CA VAL A 285 19.83 1.63 -20.05
C VAL A 285 18.45 1.31 -20.62
N THR A 286 17.60 2.32 -20.83
CA THR A 286 16.29 2.12 -21.46
C THR A 286 16.40 1.73 -22.94
N ILE A 287 17.33 2.35 -23.69
CA ILE A 287 17.56 2.02 -25.10
C ILE A 287 18.11 0.59 -25.25
N THR A 288 19.08 0.17 -24.42
CA THR A 288 19.61 -1.21 -24.48
C THR A 288 18.55 -2.25 -24.13
N SER A 289 17.67 -1.96 -23.17
CA SER A 289 16.57 -2.86 -22.79
C SER A 289 15.53 -3.02 -23.90
N LEU A 290 15.20 -1.93 -24.62
CA LEU A 290 14.28 -1.97 -25.76
C LEU A 290 14.88 -2.73 -26.95
N ILE A 291 16.18 -2.58 -27.20
CA ILE A 291 16.89 -3.34 -28.25
C ILE A 291 16.89 -4.83 -27.91
N ALA A 292 17.15 -5.20 -26.65
CA ALA A 292 17.11 -6.60 -26.21
C ALA A 292 15.71 -7.23 -26.39
N LEU A 293 14.65 -6.51 -26.01
CA LEU A 293 13.26 -6.94 -26.23
C LEU A 293 12.93 -7.10 -27.71
N GLY A 294 13.40 -6.18 -28.55
CA GLY A 294 13.23 -6.27 -30.01
C GLY A 294 13.92 -7.49 -30.61
N ILE A 295 15.13 -7.82 -30.16
CA ILE A 295 15.88 -9.00 -30.61
C ILE A 295 15.20 -10.30 -30.16
N SER A 296 14.74 -10.37 -28.90
CA SER A 296 14.00 -11.54 -28.39
C SER A 296 12.69 -11.77 -29.12
N LEU A 297 11.94 -10.70 -29.42
CA LEU A 297 10.69 -10.80 -30.18
C LEU A 297 10.95 -11.27 -31.62
N MET A 298 12.01 -10.79 -32.25
CA MET A 298 12.42 -11.23 -33.59
C MET A 298 12.88 -12.69 -33.61
N ALA A 299 13.61 -13.15 -32.59
CA ALA A 299 13.99 -14.56 -32.46
C ALA A 299 12.77 -15.48 -32.32
N ILE A 300 11.73 -15.04 -31.59
CA ILE A 300 10.46 -15.78 -31.48
C ILE A 300 9.72 -15.80 -32.82
N ILE A 301 9.67 -14.68 -33.55
CA ILE A 301 9.01 -14.60 -34.87
C ILE A 301 9.72 -15.48 -35.90
N VAL A 302 11.06 -15.50 -35.89
CA VAL A 302 11.87 -16.36 -36.78
C VAL A 302 11.76 -17.83 -36.38
N GLY A 303 11.76 -18.15 -35.09
CA GLY A 303 11.53 -19.51 -34.59
C GLY A 303 10.13 -20.05 -34.89
N ALA A 304 9.13 -19.18 -34.97
CA ALA A 304 7.75 -19.54 -35.34
C ALA A 304 7.54 -19.73 -36.85
N ARG A 305 8.46 -19.27 -37.70
CA ARG A 305 8.40 -19.43 -39.16
C ARG A 305 9.56 -20.30 -39.61
N GLY A 306 9.35 -21.61 -39.59
CA GLY A 306 10.34 -22.61 -39.99
C GLY A 306 11.09 -22.26 -41.28
N GLN A 307 12.42 -22.49 -41.22
CA GLN A 307 13.42 -22.51 -42.29
C GLN A 307 13.05 -21.82 -43.61
N TYR A 308 13.38 -20.54 -43.70
CA TYR A 308 13.74 -19.88 -44.96
C TYR A 308 15.05 -19.13 -44.75
N GLU A 309 16.04 -19.38 -45.62
CA GLU A 309 17.35 -18.70 -45.60
C GLU A 309 17.15 -17.18 -45.61
N CYS A 310 17.41 -16.53 -44.48
CA CYS A 310 17.17 -15.12 -44.30
C CYS A 310 18.47 -14.35 -44.57
N ASN A 311 18.51 -13.56 -45.65
CA ASN A 311 19.61 -12.64 -45.92
C ASN A 311 19.53 -11.44 -44.95
N ILE A 312 20.20 -11.56 -43.80
CA ILE A 312 20.19 -10.62 -42.68
C ILE A 312 20.56 -9.18 -43.10
N GLN A 313 21.34 -9.00 -44.17
CA GLN A 313 21.79 -7.66 -44.60
C GLN A 313 20.66 -6.76 -45.12
N SER A 314 19.54 -7.31 -45.61
CA SER A 314 18.43 -6.48 -46.13
C SER A 314 17.49 -5.94 -45.04
N TRP A 315 17.66 -6.39 -43.79
CA TRP A 315 16.73 -6.09 -42.69
C TRP A 315 17.30 -5.10 -41.67
N ILE A 316 18.56 -4.69 -41.80
CA ILE A 316 19.18 -3.67 -40.94
C ILE A 316 18.74 -2.28 -41.43
N PRO A 317 18.05 -1.48 -40.60
CA PRO A 317 17.71 -0.11 -40.95
C PRO A 317 18.99 0.68 -41.25
N LYS A 318 19.02 1.42 -42.37
CA LYS A 318 20.23 2.15 -42.82
C LYS A 318 20.82 3.12 -41.76
N TRP A 319 20.02 3.57 -40.80
CA TRP A 319 20.47 4.41 -39.70
C TRP A 319 21.36 3.68 -38.67
N LEU A 320 21.28 2.35 -38.55
CA LEU A 320 22.17 1.56 -37.69
C LEU A 320 23.59 1.42 -38.25
N ILE A 321 23.74 1.51 -39.58
CA ILE A 321 25.02 1.33 -40.27
C ILE A 321 25.96 2.51 -40.00
N GLY A 322 25.41 3.70 -39.73
CA GLY A 322 26.18 4.91 -39.44
C GLY A 322 26.79 4.99 -38.02
N LEU A 323 26.43 4.08 -37.11
CA LEU A 323 26.86 4.12 -35.70
C LEU A 323 28.03 3.19 -35.37
N GLY A 324 28.63 2.51 -36.36
CA GLY A 324 29.78 1.62 -36.13
C GLY A 324 29.50 0.37 -35.29
N VAL A 325 28.21 0.06 -35.03
CA VAL A 325 27.78 -1.09 -34.19
C VAL A 325 27.65 -2.40 -34.99
N SER A 326 27.99 -2.39 -36.29
CA SER A 326 27.83 -3.55 -37.17
C SER A 326 28.66 -4.77 -36.72
N GLY A 327 29.82 -4.54 -36.08
CA GLY A 327 30.67 -5.62 -35.57
C GLY A 327 30.05 -6.39 -34.40
N LEU A 328 29.49 -5.67 -33.42
CA LEU A 328 29.02 -6.27 -32.17
C LEU A 328 27.69 -7.04 -32.36
N VAL A 329 26.81 -6.53 -33.22
CA VAL A 329 25.51 -7.15 -33.51
C VAL A 329 25.69 -8.46 -34.30
N CYS A 330 26.66 -8.52 -35.22
CA CYS A 330 26.97 -9.75 -35.95
C CYS A 330 27.56 -10.85 -35.05
N THR A 331 28.41 -10.51 -34.06
CA THR A 331 29.00 -11.50 -33.15
C THR A 331 27.97 -12.09 -32.19
N ILE A 332 27.03 -11.27 -31.68
CA ILE A 332 25.95 -11.76 -30.79
C ILE A 332 24.95 -12.62 -31.55
N ALA A 333 24.63 -12.27 -32.80
CA ALA A 333 23.74 -13.08 -33.64
C ALA A 333 24.33 -14.46 -33.97
N LEU A 334 25.65 -14.57 -34.17
CA LEU A 334 26.33 -15.84 -34.43
C LEU A 334 26.38 -16.76 -33.20
N ILE A 335 26.46 -16.21 -31.99
CA ILE A 335 26.47 -17.01 -30.74
C ILE A 335 25.10 -17.63 -30.47
N ILE A 336 24.01 -16.92 -30.80
CA ILE A 336 22.63 -17.40 -30.59
C ILE A 336 22.22 -18.47 -31.62
N ILE A 337 22.83 -18.50 -32.81
CA ILE A 337 22.54 -19.51 -33.84
C ILE A 337 23.26 -20.85 -33.57
N VAL A 338 24.28 -20.86 -32.71
CA VAL A 338 25.14 -22.05 -32.44
C VAL A 338 24.87 -22.69 -31.06
N SER A 339 23.91 -22.17 -30.28
CA SER A 339 23.51 -22.73 -28.96
C SER A 339 22.10 -23.28 -28.99
#